data_AF-A0A832Q8Y3-F1
#
_entry.id   AF-A0A832Q8Y3-F1
#
_cell.length_a   1.000
_cell.length_b   1.000
_cell.length_c   1.000
_cell.angle_alpha   90.00
_cell.angle_beta   90.00
_cell.angle_gamma   90.00
#
_symmetry.space_group_name_H-M   'P 1'
#
loop_
_entity.id
_entity.type
_entity.pdbx_description
1 polymer ?
#
loop_
_entity_poly.entity_id
_entity_poly.type
_entity_poly.pdbx_seq_one_letter_code
_entity_poly.pdbx_strand_id
1 'polypeptide(L)'
;MTEAATGLLPEWVQQEAVMLAWPHDSTDWAPWLTAIEQDYVALTIAIAEEVPPLVLCQDVAHRERITTLLGSRCRHAPRIIVAPYNDTWCRDYGPLACLGKQGLRLLDFRFHGWGDKYEASLDNSINERLQAQWRVP
;
A
#
# COMPACT_ATOMS: atom_id res chain seq x y z
N MET A 1 -0.63 -34.80 -4.33
CA MET A 1 0.34 -34.40 -3.29
C MET A 1 0.33 -32.89 -3.24
N THR A 2 -0.25 -32.30 -2.20
CA THR A 2 -0.25 -30.85 -1.99
C THR A 2 1.18 -30.41 -1.70
N GLU A 3 1.78 -29.73 -2.65
CA GLU A 3 3.15 -29.24 -2.53
C GLU A 3 3.22 -28.18 -1.43
N ALA A 4 4.09 -28.38 -0.44
CA ALA A 4 4.31 -27.40 0.61
C ALA A 4 4.83 -26.09 -0.01
N ALA A 5 4.05 -25.02 0.13
CA ALA A 5 4.54 -23.66 -0.02
C ALA A 5 5.56 -23.40 1.08
N THR A 6 6.73 -22.89 0.74
CA THR A 6 7.54 -22.11 1.68
C THR A 6 6.65 -20.93 2.16
N GLY A 7 6.62 -20.69 3.46
CA GLY A 7 5.50 -19.99 4.10
C GLY A 7 5.40 -18.50 3.77
N LEU A 8 4.47 -17.85 4.47
CA LEU A 8 4.40 -16.38 4.58
C LEU A 8 5.79 -15.85 4.98
N LEU A 9 6.28 -14.83 4.27
CA LEU A 9 7.54 -14.21 4.62
C LEU A 9 7.40 -13.45 5.94
N PRO A 10 8.27 -13.69 6.93
CA PRO A 10 8.28 -12.89 8.15
C PRO A 10 8.57 -11.42 7.85
N GLU A 11 8.01 -10.50 8.62
CA GLU A 11 8.09 -9.06 8.33
C GLU A 11 9.52 -8.49 8.35
N TRP A 12 10.44 -9.14 9.09
CA TRP A 12 11.84 -8.73 9.24
C TRP A 12 12.78 -9.22 8.13
N VAL A 13 12.29 -9.96 7.12
CA VAL A 13 13.12 -10.27 5.95
C VAL A 13 13.37 -9.01 5.15
N GLN A 14 14.43 -8.99 4.31
CA GLN A 14 14.68 -7.87 3.42
C GLN A 14 13.45 -7.57 2.55
N GLN A 15 13.03 -6.30 2.53
CA GLN A 15 11.83 -5.83 1.86
C GLN A 15 12.21 -5.02 0.61
N GLU A 16 11.44 -5.17 -0.47
CA GLU A 16 11.59 -4.37 -1.71
C GLU A 16 10.87 -3.02 -1.63
N ALA A 17 9.79 -2.95 -0.86
CA ALA A 17 8.98 -1.76 -0.65
C ALA A 17 8.05 -1.94 0.56
N VAL A 18 7.56 -0.83 1.10
CA VAL A 18 6.45 -0.81 2.08
C VAL A 18 5.27 -0.07 1.47
N MET A 19 4.10 -0.72 1.47
CA MET A 19 2.88 -0.16 0.89
C MET A 19 2.13 0.72 1.90
N LEU A 20 1.61 1.85 1.42
CA LEU A 20 0.74 2.77 2.16
C LEU A 20 -0.44 3.18 1.29
N ALA A 21 -1.62 3.34 1.87
CA ALA A 21 -2.74 4.05 1.24
C ALA A 21 -2.91 5.42 1.91
N TRP A 22 -2.75 6.48 1.12
CA TRP A 22 -2.67 7.86 1.63
C TRP A 22 -4.05 8.44 2.02
N PRO A 23 -4.21 9.09 3.19
CA PRO A 23 -5.50 9.67 3.57
C PRO A 23 -6.02 10.70 2.57
N HIS A 24 -7.32 10.69 2.28
CA HIS A 24 -7.97 11.73 1.47
C HIS A 24 -9.37 12.07 1.98
N ASP A 25 -10.00 13.06 1.38
CA ASP A 25 -11.29 13.64 1.80
C ASP A 25 -12.48 12.66 1.78
N SER A 26 -12.34 11.53 1.08
CA SER A 26 -13.37 10.51 0.97
C SER A 26 -13.14 9.35 1.95
N THR A 27 -12.12 9.43 2.81
CA THR A 27 -11.83 8.48 3.89
C THR A 27 -12.31 9.04 5.23
N ASP A 28 -12.35 8.19 6.26
CA ASP A 28 -12.71 8.60 7.64
C ASP A 28 -11.81 9.70 8.23
N TRP A 29 -10.67 9.97 7.58
CA TRP A 29 -9.74 11.02 7.96
C TRP A 29 -10.17 12.43 7.57
N ALA A 30 -11.23 12.61 6.78
CA ALA A 30 -11.64 13.94 6.28
C ALA A 30 -11.68 15.05 7.36
N PRO A 31 -12.18 14.82 8.60
CA PRO A 31 -12.17 15.84 9.66
C PRO A 31 -10.77 16.22 10.18
N TRP A 32 -9.77 15.37 9.98
CA TRP A 32 -8.40 15.51 10.46
C TRP A 32 -7.36 15.50 9.35
N LEU A 33 -7.78 15.72 8.10
CA LEU A 33 -6.96 15.46 6.91
C LEU A 33 -5.59 16.15 6.99
N THR A 34 -5.56 17.43 7.39
CA THR A 34 -4.30 18.17 7.55
C THR A 34 -3.37 17.56 8.61
N ALA A 35 -3.89 17.07 9.72
CA ALA A 35 -3.09 16.48 10.79
C ALA A 35 -2.56 15.11 10.36
N ILE A 36 -3.43 14.23 9.84
CA ILE A 36 -2.99 12.89 9.43
C ILE A 36 -2.04 12.93 8.23
N GLU A 37 -2.17 13.90 7.33
CA GLU A 37 -1.21 14.07 6.23
C GLU A 37 0.20 14.41 6.75
N GLN A 38 0.31 15.15 7.86
CA GLN A 38 1.61 15.44 8.48
C GLN A 38 2.23 14.15 9.03
N ASP A 39 1.43 13.30 9.67
CA ASP A 39 1.86 12.00 10.17
C ASP A 39 2.26 11.07 9.02
N TYR A 40 1.49 11.03 7.93
CA TYR A 40 1.82 10.23 6.75
C TYR A 40 3.08 10.72 6.02
N VAL A 41 3.32 12.04 5.98
CA VAL A 41 4.60 12.59 5.49
C VAL A 41 5.76 12.09 6.36
N ALA A 42 5.64 12.18 7.68
CA ALA A 42 6.69 11.73 8.60
C ALA A 42 6.94 10.21 8.47
N LEU A 43 5.87 9.41 8.45
CA LEU A 43 5.92 7.96 8.26
C LEU A 43 6.57 7.57 6.93
N THR A 44 6.16 8.22 5.84
CA THR A 44 6.66 7.92 4.49
C THR A 44 8.14 8.26 4.37
N ILE A 45 8.59 9.38 4.94
CA ILE A 45 10.02 9.74 4.98
C ILE A 45 10.80 8.71 5.81
N ALA A 46 10.29 8.31 6.98
CA ALA A 46 10.95 7.32 7.82
C ALA A 46 11.10 5.95 7.11
N ILE A 47 10.06 5.49 6.41
CA ILE A 47 10.13 4.30 5.56
C ILE A 47 11.16 4.47 4.45
N ALA A 48 11.16 5.65 3.80
CA ALA A 48 12.05 5.96 2.69
C ALA A 48 13.53 6.03 3.07
N GLU A 49 13.89 6.04 4.36
CA GLU A 49 15.28 5.89 4.79
C GLU A 49 15.78 4.46 4.58
N GLU A 50 14.89 3.47 4.68
CA GLU A 50 15.23 2.05 4.63
C GLU A 50 14.89 1.41 3.27
N VAL A 51 13.68 1.66 2.75
CA VAL A 51 13.16 1.05 1.51
C VAL A 51 12.22 1.99 0.77
N PRO A 52 12.03 1.85 -0.56
CA PRO A 52 11.09 2.67 -1.32
C PRO A 52 9.64 2.55 -0.81
N PRO A 53 8.96 3.65 -0.47
CA PRO A 53 7.53 3.63 -0.22
C PRO A 53 6.74 3.35 -1.50
N LEU A 54 5.73 2.49 -1.41
CA LEU A 54 4.75 2.22 -2.45
C LEU A 54 3.42 2.85 -2.02
N VAL A 55 3.12 4.05 -2.53
CA VAL A 55 2.00 4.87 -2.04
C VAL A 55 0.82 4.79 -3.01
N LEU A 56 -0.33 4.36 -2.52
CA LEU A 56 -1.60 4.40 -3.25
C LEU A 56 -2.27 5.75 -3.08
N CYS A 57 -2.75 6.32 -4.16
CA CYS A 57 -3.51 7.58 -4.18
C CYS A 57 -4.79 7.45 -5.02
N GLN A 58 -5.77 8.29 -4.69
CA GLN A 58 -7.11 8.25 -5.29
C GLN A 58 -7.09 8.61 -6.77
N ASP A 59 -6.34 9.65 -7.15
CA ASP A 59 -6.29 10.15 -8.52
C ASP A 59 -4.98 10.92 -8.79
N VAL A 60 -4.88 11.52 -9.99
CA VAL A 60 -3.70 12.28 -10.42
C VAL A 60 -3.48 13.54 -9.59
N ALA A 61 -4.53 14.25 -9.19
CA ALA A 61 -4.41 15.46 -8.39
C ALA A 61 -3.93 15.12 -6.97
N HIS A 62 -4.44 14.02 -6.40
CA HIS A 62 -3.98 13.49 -5.14
C HIS A 62 -2.50 13.07 -5.21
N ARG A 63 -2.07 12.43 -6.31
CA ARG A 63 -0.64 12.13 -6.54
C ARG A 63 0.24 13.38 -6.54
N GLU A 64 -0.18 14.45 -7.21
CA GLU A 64 0.56 15.71 -7.26
C GLU A 64 0.66 16.36 -5.88
N ARG A 65 -0.44 16.32 -5.10
CA ARG A 65 -0.46 16.76 -3.70
C ARG A 65 0.54 15.97 -2.86
N ILE A 66 0.53 14.64 -2.91
CA ILE A 66 1.47 13.79 -2.17
C ILE A 66 2.91 14.10 -2.58
N THR A 67 3.17 14.23 -3.88
CA THR A 67 4.49 14.57 -4.42
C THR A 67 4.98 15.90 -3.85
N THR A 68 4.10 16.91 -3.78
CA THR A 68 4.40 18.21 -3.19
C THR A 68 4.64 18.09 -1.68
N LEU A 69 3.79 17.35 -0.97
CA LEU A 69 3.86 17.13 0.46
C LEU A 69 5.10 16.35 0.90
N LEU A 70 5.70 15.52 0.03
CA LEU A 70 6.96 14.82 0.29
C LEU A 70 8.17 15.64 -0.19
N GLY A 71 8.06 16.33 -1.33
CA GLY A 71 9.16 17.06 -1.95
C GLY A 71 10.36 16.15 -2.21
N SER A 72 11.58 16.64 -1.95
CA SER A 72 12.83 15.89 -2.14
C SER A 72 13.37 15.26 -0.85
N ARG A 73 12.51 15.00 0.15
CA ARG A 73 12.94 14.52 1.48
C ARG A 73 13.15 13.02 1.58
N CYS A 74 12.66 12.23 0.62
CA CYS A 74 12.78 10.77 0.66
C CYS A 74 14.12 10.30 0.08
N ARG A 75 14.94 9.63 0.88
CA ARG A 75 16.20 9.00 0.43
C ARG A 75 15.95 7.96 -0.67
N HIS A 76 15.00 7.07 -0.46
CA HIS A 76 14.46 6.18 -1.49
C HIS A 76 13.19 6.81 -2.10
N ALA A 77 13.22 7.04 -3.42
CA ALA A 77 12.11 7.70 -4.11
C ALA A 77 10.80 6.89 -3.98
N PRO A 78 9.68 7.51 -3.55
CA PRO A 78 8.41 6.83 -3.45
C PRO A 78 7.84 6.53 -4.84
N ARG A 79 7.21 5.37 -4.98
CA ARG A 79 6.39 5.00 -6.14
C ARG A 79 4.94 5.31 -5.81
N ILE A 80 4.40 6.38 -6.39
CA ILE A 80 3.03 6.82 -6.14
C ILE A 80 2.11 6.34 -7.27
N ILE A 81 1.19 5.44 -6.94
CA ILE A 81 0.31 4.72 -7.86
C ILE A 81 -1.11 5.25 -7.72
N VAL A 82 -1.74 5.55 -8.87
CA VAL A 82 -3.15 5.91 -8.90
C VAL A 82 -3.98 4.63 -8.87
N ALA A 83 -4.61 4.38 -7.72
CA ALA A 83 -5.48 3.24 -7.46
C ALA A 83 -6.48 3.66 -6.38
N PRO A 84 -7.73 4.01 -6.73
CA PRO A 84 -8.76 4.33 -5.75
C PRO A 84 -8.99 3.17 -4.78
N TYR A 85 -9.17 3.48 -3.50
CA TYR A 85 -9.52 2.58 -2.39
C TYR A 85 -10.67 3.17 -1.58
N ASN A 86 -11.29 2.34 -0.74
CA ASN A 86 -12.29 2.77 0.22
C ASN A 86 -11.63 3.25 1.54
N ASP A 87 -10.57 2.57 1.99
CA ASP A 87 -9.92 2.90 3.26
C ASP A 87 -8.39 2.76 3.22
N THR A 88 -7.72 3.37 4.19
CA THR A 88 -6.27 3.48 4.31
C THR A 88 -5.58 2.23 4.89
N TRP A 89 -6.35 1.22 5.32
CA TRP A 89 -5.84 0.00 5.98
C TRP A 89 -5.28 -1.03 5.00
N CYS A 90 -4.29 -0.63 4.20
CA CYS A 90 -3.69 -1.47 3.18
C CYS A 90 -2.96 -2.71 3.72
N ARG A 91 -2.78 -2.83 5.04
CA ARG A 91 -2.37 -4.07 5.72
C ARG A 91 -3.40 -5.19 5.54
N ASP A 92 -4.69 -4.85 5.49
CA ASP A 92 -5.77 -5.83 5.58
C ASP A 92 -6.23 -6.34 4.20
N TYR A 93 -6.08 -5.50 3.16
CA TYR A 93 -6.40 -5.85 1.78
C TYR A 93 -5.17 -5.99 0.86
N GLY A 94 -4.00 -5.54 1.31
CA GLY A 94 -2.76 -5.62 0.54
C GLY A 94 -2.27 -7.04 0.31
N PRO A 95 -1.32 -7.24 -0.63
CA PRO A 95 -0.86 -8.57 -0.96
C PRO A 95 -0.02 -9.16 0.18
N LEU A 96 -0.18 -10.47 0.42
CA LEU A 96 0.69 -11.20 1.34
C LEU A 96 1.83 -11.88 0.58
N ALA A 97 3.06 -11.52 0.92
CA ALA A 97 4.26 -12.06 0.29
C ALA A 97 4.60 -13.46 0.83
N CYS A 98 4.65 -14.46 -0.04
CA CYS A 98 5.05 -15.82 0.28
C CYS A 98 6.18 -16.27 -0.64
N LEU A 99 7.09 -17.08 -0.12
CA LEU A 99 8.13 -17.68 -0.95
C LEU A 99 7.63 -19.02 -1.50
N GLY A 100 7.43 -19.17 -2.80
CA GLY A 100 7.15 -20.47 -3.42
C GLY A 100 8.42 -21.16 -3.93
N LYS A 101 8.31 -22.40 -4.41
CA LYS A 101 9.39 -23.09 -5.13
C LYS A 101 9.85 -22.34 -6.39
N GLN A 102 8.97 -21.55 -6.98
CA GLN A 102 9.20 -20.75 -8.20
C GLN A 102 9.63 -19.31 -7.89
N GLY A 103 9.89 -18.98 -6.62
CA GLY A 103 10.23 -17.63 -6.17
C GLY A 103 9.08 -16.94 -5.44
N LEU A 104 9.20 -15.62 -5.29
CA LEU A 104 8.24 -14.78 -4.57
C LEU A 104 6.87 -14.84 -5.24
N ARG A 105 5.81 -14.97 -4.42
CA ARG A 105 4.42 -14.85 -4.83
C ARG A 105 3.71 -13.85 -3.92
N LEU A 106 2.90 -13.00 -4.54
CA LEU A 106 1.98 -12.10 -3.85
C LEU A 106 0.60 -12.75 -3.84
N LEU A 107 0.13 -13.15 -2.67
CA LEU A 107 -1.20 -13.71 -2.49
C LEU A 107 -2.22 -12.59 -2.38
N ASP A 108 -3.33 -12.75 -3.10
CA ASP A 108 -4.47 -11.85 -3.11
C ASP A 108 -5.65 -12.54 -2.42
N PHE A 109 -5.97 -12.08 -1.21
CA PHE A 109 -7.11 -12.59 -0.45
C PHE A 109 -8.29 -11.66 -0.63
N ARG A 110 -9.50 -12.23 -0.67
CA ARG A 110 -10.72 -11.43 -0.69
C ARG A 110 -10.87 -10.64 0.61
N PHE A 111 -10.96 -9.33 0.49
CA PHE A 111 -11.31 -8.42 1.57
C PHE A 111 -12.76 -7.96 1.43
N HIS A 112 -13.43 -7.75 2.57
CA HIS A 112 -14.86 -7.44 2.62
C HIS A 112 -15.20 -6.47 3.76
N GLY A 113 -14.28 -5.57 4.11
CA GLY A 113 -14.56 -4.52 5.10
C GLY A 113 -14.86 -5.06 6.50
N TRP A 114 -14.04 -5.99 6.99
CA TRP A 114 -14.14 -6.64 8.31
C TRP A 114 -15.53 -7.21 8.64
N GLY A 115 -16.04 -8.10 7.77
CA GLY A 115 -17.36 -8.72 7.97
C GLY A 115 -18.50 -7.93 7.36
N ASP A 116 -18.30 -7.34 6.18
CA ASP A 116 -19.26 -6.50 5.45
C ASP A 116 -19.72 -5.28 6.27
N LYS A 117 -18.89 -4.84 7.23
CA LYS A 117 -19.16 -3.69 8.09
C LYS A 117 -19.00 -2.37 7.32
N TYR A 118 -18.10 -2.34 6.33
CA TYR A 118 -17.83 -1.19 5.47
C TYR A 118 -17.77 -1.61 4.01
N GLU A 119 -18.05 -0.66 3.12
CA GLU A 119 -17.88 -0.88 1.68
C GLU A 119 -16.39 -1.03 1.35
N ALA A 120 -16.04 -2.10 0.64
CA ALA A 120 -14.64 -2.50 0.43
C ALA A 120 -14.35 -2.99 -0.99
N SER A 121 -15.23 -2.69 -1.96
CA SER A 121 -15.07 -3.15 -3.34
C SER A 121 -13.81 -2.59 -4.02
N LEU A 122 -13.41 -1.35 -3.71
CA LEU A 122 -12.19 -0.76 -4.23
C LEU A 122 -10.96 -1.34 -3.52
N ASP A 123 -10.99 -1.48 -2.20
CA ASP A 123 -9.94 -2.13 -1.40
C ASP A 123 -9.63 -3.54 -1.92
N ASN A 124 -10.67 -4.34 -2.12
CA ASN A 124 -10.57 -5.71 -2.65
C ASN A 124 -10.01 -5.77 -4.08
N SER A 125 -10.01 -4.66 -4.82
CA SER A 125 -9.46 -4.58 -6.19
C SER A 125 -8.02 -4.09 -6.25
N ILE A 126 -7.43 -3.67 -5.12
CA ILE A 126 -6.11 -3.02 -5.10
C ILE A 126 -5.01 -3.94 -5.62
N ASN A 127 -5.01 -5.22 -5.23
CA ASN A 127 -3.94 -6.14 -5.59
C ASN A 127 -3.87 -6.39 -7.11
N GLU A 128 -5.01 -6.54 -7.76
CA GLU A 128 -5.11 -6.66 -9.23
C GLU A 128 -4.62 -5.38 -9.93
N ARG A 129 -5.05 -4.20 -9.46
CA ARG A 129 -4.64 -2.90 -10.01
C ARG A 129 -3.16 -2.63 -9.81
N LEU A 130 -2.61 -3.04 -8.67
CA LEU A 130 -1.21 -2.89 -8.33
C LEU A 130 -0.34 -3.72 -9.27
N GLN A 131 -0.68 -5.00 -9.51
CA GLN A 131 0.08 -5.87 -10.40
C GLN A 131 0.18 -5.36 -11.86
N ALA A 132 -0.80 -4.58 -12.30
CA ALA A 132 -0.80 -3.95 -13.62
C ALA A 132 0.18 -2.76 -13.72
N GLN A 133 0.49 -2.11 -12.59
CA GLN A 133 1.29 -0.87 -12.54
C GLN A 133 2.68 -1.08 -11.92
N TRP A 134 2.82 -2.11 -11.10
CA TRP A 134 4.05 -2.45 -10.39
C TRP A 134 4.20 -3.97 -10.31
N ARG A 135 5.35 -4.45 -10.75
CA ARG A 135 5.78 -5.83 -10.52
C ARG A 135 6.93 -5.82 -9.55
N VAL A 136 6.91 -6.76 -8.62
CA VAL A 136 8.08 -6.98 -7.76
C VAL A 136 9.27 -7.30 -8.67
N PRO A 137 10.40 -6.60 -8.50
CA PRO A 137 11.62 -6.84 -9.28
C PRO A 137 12.12 -8.28 -9.22
#